data_AF-A0AAN9K0K5-F1
#
_entry.id   AF-A0AAN9K0K5-F1
#
_cell.length_a   1.000
_cell.length_b   1.000
_cell.length_c   1.000
_cell.angle_alpha   90.00
_cell.angle_beta   90.00
_cell.angle_gamma   90.00
#
_symmetry.space_group_name_H-M   'P 1'
#
loop_
_entity.id
_entity.type
_entity.pdbx_description
1 polymer ?
#
loop_
_entity_poly.entity_id
_entity_poly.type
_entity_poly.pdbx_seq_one_letter_code
_entity_poly.pdbx_strand_id
1 'polypeptide(L)'
;MFPFFSYFNIFLLYVALFLWRPCFPARIVPQSITVITSQSETHNATWHDFSKFLHAERGSHVSGMSELKRYFHRFGYLSLPETTSNFTDTFDSEFESALVRYQKRLGLPVTGKLDSDTISAIVAPRCGVSDTGTHGIHATRHFAYFNGKPRWMRDSPMTLTYAFSPYNMIERVSVPETRTVFQRSFARWAKVIPVSFQETEEYDKADIKIGFYLGDHGDGEPFDGVLGVLAHAFSPQNGRFHLDAAETWSVDFDREESRVAVDLESVATHEIGHVLGLGHSSVKEAVMYPSLSPRRKKVDLRIDDVEGVQALYGSNPNFTFSSLLQSENSLNLAVGFDTAFSKWPFSFTLALFIFSLFA
;
A
#
# COMPACT_ATOMS: atom_id res chain seq x y z
N MET A 1 -54.62 62.45 15.99
CA MET A 1 -54.22 63.54 15.06
C MET A 1 -52.76 63.86 15.29
N PHE A 2 -52.02 64.12 14.20
CA PHE A 2 -50.55 64.35 14.06
C PHE A 2 -49.67 63.08 13.93
N PRO A 3 -48.58 63.10 13.13
CA PRO A 3 -48.62 62.79 11.69
C PRO A 3 -47.52 61.80 11.19
N PHE A 4 -47.65 61.42 9.92
CA PHE A 4 -46.65 60.76 9.06
C PHE A 4 -45.46 61.68 8.72
N PHE A 5 -44.23 61.13 8.71
CA PHE A 5 -43.01 61.46 7.90
C PHE A 5 -41.84 60.64 8.51
N SER A 6 -40.82 60.06 7.86
CA SER A 6 -40.33 60.02 6.48
C SER A 6 -39.26 58.89 6.40
N TYR A 7 -39.41 57.91 5.51
CA TYR A 7 -38.40 56.86 5.22
C TYR A 7 -37.87 56.96 3.78
N PHE A 8 -37.72 58.18 3.25
CA PHE A 8 -37.39 58.38 1.83
C PHE A 8 -35.94 58.83 1.55
N ASN A 9 -35.02 58.74 2.51
CA ASN A 9 -33.64 59.27 2.34
C ASN A 9 -32.49 58.26 2.50
N ILE A 10 -32.75 56.94 2.53
CA ILE A 10 -31.66 55.94 2.64
C ILE A 10 -31.50 55.10 1.36
N PHE A 11 -32.47 55.11 0.44
CA PHE A 11 -32.41 54.29 -0.77
C PHE A 11 -31.59 54.90 -1.92
N LEU A 12 -31.34 56.22 -1.89
CA LEU A 12 -30.64 56.93 -2.98
C LEU A 12 -29.10 56.94 -2.85
N LEU A 13 -28.53 56.46 -1.73
CA LEU A 13 -27.07 56.41 -1.56
C LEU A 13 -26.42 55.11 -2.06
N TYR A 14 -27.19 54.03 -2.23
CA TYR A 14 -26.64 52.71 -2.61
C TYR A 14 -26.54 52.46 -4.12
N VAL A 15 -27.23 53.25 -4.95
CA VAL A 15 -27.19 53.08 -6.41
C VAL A 15 -25.97 53.76 -7.05
N ALA A 16 -25.32 54.69 -6.37
CA ALA A 16 -24.19 55.45 -6.93
C ALA A 16 -22.82 54.73 -6.84
N LEU A 17 -22.71 53.64 -6.08
CA LEU A 17 -21.44 52.91 -5.89
C LEU A 17 -21.21 51.74 -6.87
N PHE A 18 -22.18 51.43 -7.74
CA PHE A 18 -22.07 50.31 -8.71
C PHE A 18 -21.75 50.73 -10.16
N LEU A 19 -21.55 52.02 -10.45
CA LEU A 19 -21.31 52.52 -11.81
C LEU A 19 -19.89 53.03 -12.10
N TRP A 20 -18.92 52.85 -11.20
CA TRP A 20 -17.51 53.07 -11.50
C TRP A 20 -16.74 51.76 -11.67
N ARG A 21 -16.64 51.29 -12.92
CA ARG A 21 -15.60 50.34 -13.32
C ARG A 21 -14.50 51.12 -14.05
N PRO A 22 -13.26 51.16 -13.56
CA PRO A 22 -12.15 51.68 -14.34
C PRO A 22 -11.86 50.70 -15.49
N CYS A 23 -11.95 51.20 -16.72
CA CYS A 23 -11.55 50.48 -17.92
C CYS A 23 -10.02 50.63 -18.08
N PHE A 24 -9.26 49.57 -17.81
CA PHE A 24 -7.82 49.55 -18.10
C PHE A 24 -7.59 49.00 -19.52
N PRO A 25 -6.69 49.60 -20.32
CA PRO A 25 -6.35 49.07 -21.64
C PRO A 25 -5.59 47.74 -21.50
N ALA A 26 -6.00 46.74 -22.28
CA ALA A 26 -5.33 45.45 -22.34
C ALA A 26 -3.93 45.62 -22.95
N ARG A 27 -2.89 45.43 -22.13
CA ARG A 27 -1.51 45.24 -22.58
C ARG A 27 -1.27 43.74 -22.72
N ILE A 28 -1.04 43.28 -23.95
CA ILE A 28 -0.60 41.90 -24.23
C ILE A 28 0.85 41.79 -23.75
N VAL A 29 1.08 40.93 -22.74
CA VAL A 29 2.41 40.57 -22.24
C VAL A 29 2.77 39.22 -22.88
N PRO A 30 4.00 39.02 -23.41
CA PRO A 30 4.41 37.73 -23.95
C PRO A 30 4.35 36.66 -22.86
N GLN A 31 3.83 35.47 -23.18
CA GLN A 31 3.83 34.32 -22.28
C GLN A 31 5.26 34.01 -21.83
N SER A 32 5.62 34.42 -20.62
CA SER A 32 6.69 33.78 -19.87
C SER A 32 6.14 32.45 -19.38
N ILE A 33 6.63 31.35 -19.95
CA ILE A 33 6.41 30.01 -19.42
C ILE A 33 7.01 30.01 -18.02
N THR A 34 6.15 30.15 -17.02
CA THR A 34 6.54 29.91 -15.63
C THR A 34 6.72 28.40 -15.50
N VAL A 35 7.96 27.95 -15.60
CA VAL A 35 8.35 26.67 -15.05
C VAL A 35 8.06 26.76 -13.56
N ILE A 36 6.98 26.13 -13.12
CA ILE A 36 6.70 25.93 -11.71
C ILE A 36 7.72 24.89 -11.25
N THR A 37 8.91 25.34 -10.88
CA THR A 37 9.76 24.59 -9.96
C THR A 37 9.04 24.62 -8.63
N SER A 38 8.21 23.62 -8.37
CA SER A 38 7.77 23.36 -7.01
C SER A 38 9.03 23.01 -6.22
N GLN A 39 9.53 23.95 -5.42
CA GLN A 39 10.29 23.60 -4.23
C GLN A 39 9.29 22.95 -3.27
N SER A 40 8.95 21.70 -3.59
CA SER A 40 8.33 20.78 -2.66
C SER A 40 9.38 20.55 -1.58
N GLU A 41 9.01 20.81 -0.33
CA GLU A 41 9.67 20.21 0.81
C GLU A 41 9.87 18.72 0.49
N THR A 42 11.12 18.27 0.54
CA THR A 42 11.57 16.95 0.08
C THR A 42 11.01 15.87 0.99
N HIS A 43 9.78 15.44 0.71
CA HIS A 43 9.32 14.13 1.13
C HIS A 43 9.99 13.12 0.21
N ASN A 44 11.16 12.62 0.64
CA ASN A 44 11.92 11.55 0.01
C ASN A 44 11.10 10.27 0.00
N ALA A 45 10.21 10.12 -0.96
CA ALA A 45 9.51 8.88 -1.20
C ALA A 45 9.58 8.59 -2.69
N THR A 46 10.32 7.55 -3.03
CA THR A 46 10.93 7.33 -4.36
C THR A 46 9.92 7.39 -5.50
N TRP A 47 8.66 7.05 -5.26
CA TRP A 47 7.63 7.00 -6.30
C TRP A 47 6.51 8.04 -6.15
N HIS A 48 6.56 8.97 -5.18
CA HIS A 48 5.49 9.97 -5.03
C HIS A 48 5.32 10.87 -6.26
N ASP A 49 6.43 11.09 -6.99
CA ASP A 49 6.46 11.83 -8.26
C ASP A 49 5.61 11.18 -9.36
N PHE A 50 5.24 9.91 -9.23
CA PHE A 50 4.40 9.23 -10.23
C PHE A 50 2.95 9.73 -10.24
N SER A 51 2.54 10.48 -9.22
CA SER A 51 1.23 11.17 -9.18
C SER A 51 1.04 12.11 -10.38
N LYS A 52 2.12 12.63 -10.97
CA LYS A 52 2.08 13.49 -12.16
C LYS A 52 1.55 12.81 -13.42
N PHE A 53 1.47 11.48 -13.45
CA PHE A 53 0.95 10.72 -14.58
C PHE A 53 -0.56 10.46 -14.51
N LEU A 54 -1.25 11.02 -13.51
CA LEU A 54 -2.70 10.94 -13.42
C LEU A 54 -3.34 11.41 -14.73
N HIS A 55 -4.25 10.60 -15.27
CA HIS A 55 -4.93 10.78 -16.56
C HIS A 55 -4.08 10.57 -17.83
N ALA A 56 -2.80 10.21 -17.71
CA ALA A 56 -2.04 9.81 -18.89
C ALA A 56 -2.61 8.50 -19.49
N GLU A 57 -2.70 8.49 -20.82
CA GLU A 57 -3.25 7.38 -21.62
C GLU A 57 -2.42 7.14 -22.87
N ARG A 58 -2.72 6.07 -23.61
CA ARG A 58 -1.99 5.70 -24.83
C ARG A 58 -1.85 6.89 -25.78
N GLY A 59 -0.61 7.14 -26.23
CA GLY A 59 -0.24 8.27 -27.08
C GLY A 59 0.25 9.50 -26.31
N SER A 60 0.09 9.52 -24.98
CA SER A 60 0.66 10.57 -24.13
C SER A 60 2.19 10.51 -24.14
N HIS A 61 2.84 11.66 -24.09
CA HIS A 61 4.28 11.78 -23.87
C HIS A 61 4.49 12.65 -22.63
N VAL A 62 4.96 12.05 -21.54
CA VAL A 62 5.14 12.75 -20.25
C VAL A 62 6.54 12.47 -19.75
N SER A 63 7.28 13.53 -19.42
CA SER A 63 8.64 13.38 -18.90
C SER A 63 8.64 12.58 -17.59
N GLY A 64 9.45 11.52 -17.55
CA GLY A 64 9.50 10.60 -16.42
C GLY A 64 8.76 9.27 -16.64
N MET A 65 8.05 9.11 -17.76
CA MET A 65 7.26 7.90 -18.02
C MET A 65 8.17 6.67 -18.20
N SER A 66 9.41 6.86 -18.63
CA SER A 66 10.41 5.80 -18.67
C SER A 66 10.73 5.22 -17.29
N GLU A 67 10.73 6.04 -16.24
CA GLU A 67 10.91 5.66 -14.84
C GLU A 67 9.72 4.84 -14.35
N LEU A 68 8.50 5.26 -14.69
CA LEU A 68 7.30 4.47 -14.40
C LEU A 68 7.35 3.11 -15.10
N LYS A 69 7.79 3.06 -16.36
CA LYS A 69 8.00 1.79 -17.06
C LYS A 69 9.06 0.90 -16.39
N ARG A 70 10.12 1.48 -15.81
CA ARG A 70 11.10 0.73 -15.00
C ARG A 70 10.45 0.14 -13.74
N TYR A 71 9.55 0.86 -13.07
CA TYR A 71 8.74 0.29 -11.98
C TYR A 71 7.94 -0.94 -12.46
N PHE A 72 7.26 -0.83 -13.60
CA PHE A 72 6.49 -1.96 -14.16
C PHE A 72 7.39 -3.12 -14.56
N HIS A 73 8.61 -2.84 -15.02
CA HIS A 73 9.61 -3.86 -15.30
C HIS A 73 10.08 -4.57 -14.03
N ARG A 74 10.41 -3.83 -12.97
CA ARG A 74 10.82 -4.37 -11.66
C ARG A 74 9.81 -5.38 -11.12
N PHE A 75 8.51 -5.06 -11.21
CA PHE A 75 7.45 -5.95 -10.76
C PHE A 75 6.98 -6.99 -11.79
N GLY A 76 7.68 -7.08 -12.94
CA GLY A 76 7.51 -8.14 -13.94
C GLY A 76 6.33 -7.95 -14.90
N TYR A 77 5.78 -6.74 -15.00
CA TYR A 77 4.68 -6.43 -15.92
C TYR A 77 5.13 -6.03 -17.31
N LEU A 78 6.36 -5.54 -17.46
CA LEU A 78 6.91 -5.01 -18.70
C LEU A 78 8.30 -5.59 -18.95
N SER A 79 8.60 -6.02 -20.17
CA SER A 79 9.93 -6.51 -20.53
C SER A 79 10.80 -5.36 -21.03
N LEU A 80 12.12 -5.46 -20.89
CA LEU A 80 13.01 -4.49 -21.51
C LEU A 80 12.95 -4.63 -23.04
N PRO A 81 12.94 -3.52 -23.80
CA PRO A 81 12.96 -3.58 -25.25
C PRO A 81 14.28 -4.17 -25.75
N GLU A 82 14.21 -5.14 -26.65
CA GLU A 82 15.40 -5.83 -27.21
C GLU A 82 16.39 -4.89 -27.90
N THR A 83 15.90 -3.75 -28.41
CA THR A 83 16.67 -2.86 -29.29
C THR A 83 17.35 -1.69 -28.60
N THR A 84 16.84 -1.24 -27.44
CA THR A 84 17.30 0.03 -26.82
C THR A 84 17.77 -0.11 -25.38
N SER A 85 17.62 -1.30 -24.77
CA SER A 85 17.91 -1.58 -23.35
C SER A 85 17.30 -0.56 -22.35
N ASN A 86 16.39 0.30 -22.82
CA ASN A 86 15.86 1.44 -22.10
C ASN A 86 14.45 1.75 -22.59
N PHE A 87 13.60 2.16 -21.65
CA PHE A 87 12.25 2.61 -21.90
C PHE A 87 12.21 4.05 -22.40
N THR A 88 11.17 4.37 -23.18
CA THR A 88 10.87 5.73 -23.65
C THR A 88 9.82 6.41 -22.77
N ASP A 89 9.76 7.74 -22.84
CA ASP A 89 8.75 8.54 -22.15
C ASP A 89 7.35 8.54 -22.81
N THR A 90 7.16 7.73 -23.85
CA THR A 90 5.88 7.61 -24.57
C THR A 90 5.01 6.54 -23.92
N PHE A 91 3.75 6.83 -23.62
CA PHE A 91 2.76 5.83 -23.25
C PHE A 91 2.36 5.04 -24.51
N ASP A 92 3.01 3.90 -24.73
CA ASP A 92 2.78 3.02 -25.89
C ASP A 92 1.78 1.89 -25.59
N SER A 93 1.44 1.11 -26.62
CA SER A 93 0.51 -0.02 -26.50
C SER A 93 1.04 -1.17 -25.63
N GLU A 94 2.36 -1.31 -25.52
CA GLU A 94 2.97 -2.32 -24.67
C GLU A 94 2.78 -1.97 -23.19
N PHE A 95 3.00 -0.70 -22.84
CA PHE A 95 2.74 -0.18 -21.51
C PHE A 95 1.25 -0.19 -21.14
N GLU A 96 0.35 0.12 -22.08
CA GLU A 96 -1.10 -0.04 -21.87
C GLU A 96 -1.45 -1.48 -21.49
N SER A 97 -0.86 -2.45 -22.20
CA SER A 97 -1.06 -3.87 -21.92
C SER A 97 -0.48 -4.28 -20.56
N ALA A 98 0.68 -3.73 -20.18
CA ALA A 98 1.28 -3.94 -18.86
C ALA A 98 0.40 -3.34 -17.74
N LEU A 99 -0.18 -2.17 -17.97
CA LEU A 99 -1.08 -1.50 -17.04
C LEU A 99 -2.37 -2.30 -16.79
N VAL A 100 -2.96 -2.84 -17.86
CA VAL A 100 -4.12 -3.74 -17.75
C VAL A 100 -3.77 -4.99 -16.93
N ARG A 101 -2.58 -5.58 -17.13
CA ARG A 101 -2.13 -6.73 -16.33
C ARG A 101 -1.95 -6.35 -14.85
N TYR A 102 -1.35 -5.19 -14.57
CA TYR A 102 -1.18 -4.66 -13.22
C TYR A 102 -2.51 -4.46 -12.51
N GLN A 103 -3.45 -3.76 -13.14
CA GLN A 103 -4.79 -3.51 -12.59
C GLN A 103 -5.50 -4.83 -12.28
N LYS A 104 -5.50 -5.77 -13.23
CA LYS A 104 -6.11 -7.09 -13.04
C LYS A 104 -5.45 -7.85 -11.90
N ARG A 105 -4.13 -7.80 -11.77
CA ARG A 105 -3.37 -8.55 -10.76
C ARG A 105 -3.61 -8.03 -9.35
N LEU A 106 -3.75 -6.72 -9.19
CA LEU A 106 -3.99 -6.08 -7.90
C LEU A 106 -5.48 -5.92 -7.56
N GLY A 107 -6.38 -6.52 -8.35
CA GLY A 107 -7.82 -6.42 -8.11
C GLY A 107 -8.40 -5.02 -8.28
N LEU A 108 -7.74 -4.17 -9.08
CA LEU A 108 -8.19 -2.81 -9.39
C LEU A 108 -9.20 -2.81 -10.54
N PRO A 109 -10.00 -1.74 -10.71
CA PRO A 109 -10.77 -1.52 -11.93
C PRO A 109 -9.86 -1.56 -13.16
N VAL A 110 -10.20 -2.43 -14.13
CA VAL A 110 -9.38 -2.63 -15.33
C VAL A 110 -9.78 -1.60 -16.40
N THR A 111 -9.13 -0.44 -16.36
CA THR A 111 -9.41 0.71 -17.24
C THR A 111 -8.39 0.87 -18.36
N GLY A 112 -7.18 0.33 -18.20
CA GLY A 112 -6.05 0.59 -19.08
C GLY A 112 -5.53 2.03 -19.02
N LYS A 113 -5.94 2.81 -18.02
CA LYS A 113 -5.55 4.22 -17.83
C LYS A 113 -4.87 4.42 -16.48
N LEU A 114 -4.01 5.43 -16.39
CA LEU A 114 -3.43 5.88 -15.12
C LEU A 114 -4.45 6.72 -14.35
N ASP A 115 -5.52 6.07 -13.90
CA ASP A 115 -6.57 6.67 -13.06
C ASP A 115 -6.16 6.77 -11.59
N SER A 116 -7.03 7.39 -10.77
CA SER A 116 -6.74 7.66 -9.36
C SER A 116 -6.47 6.39 -8.54
N ASP A 117 -7.23 5.33 -8.78
CA ASP A 117 -7.05 4.06 -8.06
C ASP A 117 -5.73 3.40 -8.44
N THR A 118 -5.39 3.43 -9.72
CA THR A 118 -4.14 2.87 -10.24
C THR A 118 -2.92 3.65 -9.77
N ILE A 119 -2.95 4.98 -9.83
CA ILE A 119 -1.87 5.82 -9.30
C ILE A 119 -1.71 5.62 -7.80
N SER A 120 -2.80 5.57 -7.04
CA SER A 120 -2.76 5.33 -5.59
C SER A 120 -2.11 3.98 -5.25
N ALA A 121 -2.34 2.95 -6.06
CA ALA A 121 -1.67 1.65 -5.90
C ALA A 121 -0.19 1.69 -6.28
N ILE A 122 0.17 2.42 -7.35
CA ILE A 122 1.56 2.56 -7.82
C ILE A 122 2.43 3.27 -6.78
N VAL A 123 1.94 4.37 -6.19
CA VAL A 123 2.69 5.18 -5.23
C VAL A 123 2.66 4.61 -3.80
N ALA A 124 1.81 3.61 -3.54
CA ALA A 124 1.74 2.96 -2.24
C ALA A 124 3.03 2.15 -1.98
N PRO A 125 3.62 2.26 -0.77
CA PRO A 125 4.73 1.39 -0.38
C PRO A 125 4.32 -0.08 -0.45
N ARG A 126 5.25 -0.95 -0.84
CA ARG A 126 4.97 -2.35 -1.13
C ARG A 126 6.17 -3.27 -0.93
N CYS A 127 5.91 -4.57 -0.96
CA CYS A 127 6.94 -5.59 -1.12
C CYS A 127 7.63 -5.49 -2.49
N GLY A 128 8.94 -5.75 -2.50
CA GLY A 128 9.84 -5.73 -3.65
C GLY A 128 9.78 -7.00 -4.52
N VAL A 129 9.12 -8.06 -4.06
CA VAL A 129 8.95 -9.30 -4.82
C VAL A 129 8.12 -9.06 -6.09
N SER A 130 8.56 -9.66 -7.21
CA SER A 130 7.85 -9.57 -8.49
C SER A 130 6.43 -10.16 -8.42
N ASP A 131 5.46 -9.47 -9.04
CA ASP A 131 4.06 -9.89 -9.07
C ASP A 131 3.78 -10.98 -10.11
N THR A 132 4.67 -11.19 -11.08
CA THR A 132 4.44 -12.13 -12.18
C THR A 132 5.38 -13.33 -12.13
N GLY A 133 6.50 -13.22 -11.42
CA GLY A 133 7.53 -14.26 -11.30
C GLY A 133 8.27 -14.51 -12.62
N THR A 134 9.56 -14.84 -12.57
CA THR A 134 10.38 -15.12 -13.77
C THR A 134 9.90 -16.33 -14.57
N HIS A 135 9.12 -17.22 -13.93
CA HIS A 135 8.50 -18.40 -14.56
C HIS A 135 6.97 -18.41 -14.44
N GLY A 136 6.34 -17.28 -14.09
CA GLY A 136 4.91 -17.21 -13.83
C GLY A 136 4.55 -17.37 -12.34
N ILE A 137 3.34 -16.94 -11.99
CA ILE A 137 2.73 -17.19 -10.68
C ILE A 137 1.42 -17.97 -10.92
N HIS A 138 1.27 -19.10 -10.23
CA HIS A 138 0.01 -19.81 -10.19
C HIS A 138 -0.91 -19.12 -9.19
N ALA A 139 -1.72 -18.18 -9.69
CA ALA A 139 -2.82 -17.60 -8.94
C ALA A 139 -4.06 -18.50 -9.10
N THR A 140 -4.69 -18.89 -7.99
CA THR A 140 -6.09 -19.31 -8.02
C THR A 140 -6.99 -18.08 -7.77
N ARG A 141 -8.31 -18.25 -7.68
CA ARG A 141 -9.22 -17.11 -7.43
C ARG A 141 -9.01 -16.47 -6.04
N HIS A 142 -8.39 -17.22 -5.15
CA HIS A 142 -7.98 -16.91 -3.78
C HIS A 142 -6.50 -17.32 -3.74
N PHE A 143 -5.51 -16.60 -3.24
CA PHE A 143 -4.10 -17.04 -3.14
C PHE A 143 -3.29 -17.32 -4.42
N ALA A 144 -1.97 -17.15 -4.28
CA ALA A 144 -0.99 -17.31 -5.35
C ALA A 144 0.29 -18.00 -4.86
N TYR A 145 0.95 -18.75 -5.74
CA TYR A 145 2.27 -19.33 -5.51
C TYR A 145 3.25 -18.97 -6.61
N PHE A 146 4.53 -18.90 -6.27
CA PHE A 146 5.57 -18.97 -7.29
C PHE A 146 5.43 -20.25 -8.13
N ASN A 147 5.75 -20.18 -9.42
CA ASN A 147 5.73 -21.36 -10.28
C ASN A 147 6.59 -22.48 -9.68
N GLY A 148 6.15 -23.73 -9.82
CA GLY A 148 6.76 -24.90 -9.19
C GLY A 148 6.33 -25.15 -7.75
N LYS A 149 5.49 -24.29 -7.14
CA LYS A 149 4.99 -24.41 -5.76
C LYS A 149 6.12 -24.69 -4.75
N PRO A 150 7.14 -23.82 -4.70
CA PRO A 150 8.31 -24.05 -3.85
C PRO A 150 7.87 -24.15 -2.39
N ARG A 151 8.42 -25.13 -1.69
CA ARG A 151 8.19 -25.36 -0.27
C ARG A 151 9.46 -25.90 0.38
N TRP A 152 9.58 -25.73 1.68
CA TRP A 152 10.63 -26.40 2.44
C TRP A 152 10.42 -27.91 2.41
N MET A 153 11.50 -28.65 2.11
CA MET A 153 11.51 -30.10 2.08
C MET A 153 12.29 -30.62 3.28
N ARG A 154 11.57 -30.83 4.39
CA ARG A 154 12.09 -31.38 5.65
C ARG A 154 11.23 -32.54 6.11
N ASP A 155 11.81 -33.40 6.94
CA ASP A 155 11.08 -34.48 7.59
C ASP A 155 10.05 -33.92 8.58
N SER A 156 8.99 -34.68 8.82
CA SER A 156 7.96 -34.34 9.82
C SER A 156 8.34 -34.90 11.20
N PRO A 157 8.23 -34.12 12.29
CA PRO A 157 7.76 -32.74 12.35
C PRO A 157 8.77 -31.72 11.78
N MET A 158 8.28 -30.81 10.95
CA MET A 158 9.12 -29.81 10.27
C MET A 158 9.43 -28.65 11.21
N THR A 159 10.71 -28.44 11.51
CA THR A 159 11.21 -27.24 12.19
C THR A 159 12.13 -26.46 11.25
N LEU A 160 11.84 -25.18 11.06
CA LEU A 160 12.69 -24.24 10.34
C LEU A 160 13.39 -23.32 11.34
N THR A 161 14.69 -23.13 11.13
CA THR A 161 15.51 -22.23 11.94
C THR A 161 15.55 -20.84 11.32
N TYR A 162 15.52 -19.79 12.15
CA TYR A 162 15.73 -18.42 11.70
C TYR A 162 16.77 -17.70 12.55
N ALA A 163 17.47 -16.75 11.95
CA ALA A 163 18.48 -15.96 12.64
C ALA A 163 18.54 -14.53 12.10
N PHE A 164 18.93 -13.59 12.97
CA PHE A 164 19.15 -12.20 12.62
C PHE A 164 20.62 -11.97 12.25
N SER A 165 20.85 -11.13 11.24
CA SER A 165 22.19 -10.76 10.81
C SER A 165 22.96 -10.13 11.96
N PRO A 166 24.20 -10.57 12.24
CA PRO A 166 25.03 -9.92 13.26
C PRO A 166 25.54 -8.53 12.82
N TYR A 167 25.42 -8.19 11.53
CA TYR A 167 25.98 -6.96 10.95
C TYR A 167 24.92 -5.99 10.40
N ASN A 168 23.74 -6.50 10.04
CA ASN A 168 22.72 -5.75 9.30
C ASN A 168 21.46 -5.61 10.15
N MET A 169 21.57 -4.84 11.22
CA MET A 169 20.49 -4.48 12.14
C MET A 169 20.39 -2.96 12.24
N ILE A 170 19.21 -2.46 12.62
CA ILE A 170 18.96 -1.03 12.81
C ILE A 170 18.91 -0.66 14.29
N GLU A 171 19.22 0.60 14.61
CA GLU A 171 19.18 1.10 15.99
C GLU A 171 17.78 1.61 16.40
N ARG A 172 16.97 2.07 15.43
CA ARG A 172 15.66 2.71 15.67
C ARG A 172 14.66 1.77 16.36
N VAL A 173 14.77 0.47 16.11
CA VAL A 173 13.98 -0.58 16.78
C VAL A 173 14.96 -1.48 17.52
N SER A 174 14.75 -1.70 18.82
CA SER A 174 15.69 -2.50 19.59
C SER A 174 15.69 -3.98 19.16
N VAL A 175 16.82 -4.67 19.36
CA VAL A 175 16.92 -6.10 19.05
C VAL A 175 15.85 -6.94 19.78
N PRO A 176 15.55 -6.71 21.09
CA PRO A 176 14.47 -7.43 21.76
C PRO A 176 13.08 -7.19 21.17
N GLU A 177 12.78 -5.95 20.76
CA GLU A 177 11.50 -5.63 20.10
C GLU A 177 11.41 -6.30 18.74
N THR A 178 12.49 -6.27 17.96
CA THR A 178 12.58 -6.96 16.66
C THR A 178 12.36 -8.46 16.82
N ARG A 179 13.06 -9.10 17.77
CA ARG A 179 12.87 -10.53 18.09
C ARG A 179 11.42 -10.85 18.45
N THR A 180 10.80 -10.02 19.30
CA THR A 180 9.39 -10.19 19.72
C THR A 180 8.44 -10.11 18.52
N VAL A 181 8.65 -9.14 17.62
CA VAL A 181 7.84 -8.98 16.40
C VAL A 181 7.93 -10.22 15.50
N PHE A 182 9.14 -10.73 15.26
CA PHE A 182 9.34 -11.90 14.42
C PHE A 182 8.80 -13.18 15.07
N GLN A 183 8.98 -13.36 16.38
CA GLN A 183 8.36 -14.47 17.12
C GLN A 183 6.84 -14.49 16.95
N ARG A 184 6.18 -13.33 17.09
CA ARG A 184 4.74 -13.20 16.86
C ARG A 184 4.36 -13.48 15.40
N SER A 185 5.14 -12.98 14.44
CA SER A 185 4.89 -13.17 13.01
C SER A 185 5.02 -14.65 12.60
N PHE A 186 6.06 -15.35 13.03
CA PHE A 186 6.21 -16.80 12.83
C PHE A 186 5.11 -17.60 13.53
N ALA A 187 4.72 -17.22 14.75
CA ALA A 187 3.65 -17.90 15.49
C ALA A 187 2.31 -17.85 14.76
N ARG A 188 2.01 -16.77 14.02
CA ARG A 188 0.79 -16.68 13.20
C ARG A 188 0.75 -17.73 12.11
N TRP A 189 1.86 -17.90 11.38
CA TRP A 189 1.96 -18.94 10.35
C TRP A 189 1.98 -20.34 10.98
N ALA A 190 2.76 -20.57 12.03
CA ALA A 190 2.81 -21.87 12.73
C ALA A 190 1.46 -22.33 13.29
N LYS A 191 0.56 -21.38 13.60
CA LYS A 191 -0.80 -21.70 14.04
C LYS A 191 -1.61 -22.43 12.97
N VAL A 192 -1.36 -22.18 11.69
CA VAL A 192 -2.22 -22.66 10.58
C VAL A 192 -1.61 -23.79 9.76
N ILE A 193 -0.30 -24.05 9.88
CA ILE A 193 0.41 -25.14 9.21
C ILE A 193 1.21 -26.01 10.20
N PRO A 194 1.55 -27.27 9.86
CA PRO A 194 2.35 -28.15 10.72
C PRO A 194 3.86 -27.84 10.64
N VAL A 195 4.24 -26.58 10.82
CA VAL A 195 5.63 -26.11 10.78
C VAL A 195 5.93 -25.32 12.05
N SER A 196 7.00 -25.68 12.75
CA SER A 196 7.56 -24.91 13.87
C SER A 196 8.73 -24.05 13.42
N PHE A 197 8.91 -22.91 14.08
CA PHE A 197 10.01 -22.00 13.84
C PHE A 197 10.83 -21.84 15.12
N GLN A 198 12.15 -21.87 14.99
CA GLN A 198 13.06 -21.74 16.11
C GLN A 198 14.17 -20.73 15.80
N GLU A 199 14.36 -19.76 16.70
CA GLU A 199 15.50 -18.84 16.61
C GLU A 199 16.80 -19.59 16.90
N THR A 200 17.86 -19.27 16.16
CA THR A 200 19.22 -19.76 16.39
C THR A 200 20.23 -18.61 16.32
N GLU A 201 21.34 -18.75 17.03
CA GLU A 201 22.48 -17.83 16.96
C GLU A 201 23.43 -18.18 15.78
N GLU A 202 23.27 -19.37 15.17
CA GLU A 202 24.09 -19.81 14.04
C GLU A 202 23.58 -19.23 12.71
N TYR A 203 23.75 -17.91 12.51
CA TYR A 203 23.23 -17.17 11.35
C TYR A 203 23.53 -17.82 10.00
N ASP A 204 24.77 -18.27 9.78
CA ASP A 204 25.18 -18.83 8.49
C ASP A 204 24.51 -20.19 8.17
N LYS A 205 24.05 -20.90 9.20
CA LYS A 205 23.39 -22.22 9.07
C LYS A 205 21.87 -22.17 9.17
N ALA A 206 21.30 -21.03 9.57
CA ALA A 206 19.86 -20.87 9.67
C ALA A 206 19.18 -21.06 8.31
N ASP A 207 18.00 -21.68 8.31
CA ASP A 207 17.17 -21.82 7.11
C ASP A 207 16.73 -20.43 6.60
N ILE A 208 16.36 -19.55 7.53
CA ILE A 208 15.83 -18.22 7.26
C ILE A 208 16.78 -17.17 7.84
N LYS A 209 17.26 -16.26 6.99
CA LYS A 209 18.28 -15.26 7.34
C LYS A 209 17.70 -13.86 7.17
N ILE A 210 17.54 -13.16 8.30
CA ILE A 210 16.85 -11.87 8.37
C ILE A 210 17.89 -10.75 8.55
N GLY A 211 17.78 -9.69 7.76
CA GLY A 211 18.63 -8.50 7.94
C GLY A 211 18.02 -7.23 7.33
N PHE A 212 18.55 -6.09 7.76
CA PHE A 212 18.16 -4.77 7.30
C PHE A 212 19.27 -4.18 6.42
N TYR A 213 18.96 -3.84 5.19
CA TYR A 213 19.94 -3.43 4.18
C TYR A 213 19.60 -2.07 3.58
N LEU A 214 20.61 -1.35 3.09
CA LEU A 214 20.43 -0.10 2.35
C LEU A 214 20.80 -0.31 0.88
N GLY A 215 20.04 0.29 -0.03
CA GLY A 215 20.41 0.39 -1.44
C GLY A 215 20.78 -0.96 -2.06
N ASP A 216 21.83 -0.97 -2.89
CA ASP A 216 22.41 -2.21 -3.39
C ASP A 216 23.11 -2.99 -2.27
N HIS A 217 22.67 -4.23 -2.09
CA HIS A 217 23.17 -5.15 -1.08
C HIS A 217 23.53 -6.53 -1.65
N GLY A 218 23.85 -6.57 -2.95
CA GLY A 218 24.54 -7.70 -3.57
C GLY A 218 23.67 -8.90 -3.95
N ASP A 219 22.34 -8.74 -3.96
CA ASP A 219 21.40 -9.77 -4.40
C ASP A 219 20.69 -9.47 -5.72
N GLY A 220 20.99 -8.31 -6.34
CA GLY A 220 20.41 -7.85 -7.60
C GLY A 220 19.09 -7.09 -7.44
N GLU A 221 18.55 -6.95 -6.23
CA GLU A 221 17.29 -6.28 -5.94
C GLU A 221 17.53 -5.08 -4.99
N PRO A 222 18.16 -3.99 -5.45
CA PRO A 222 18.52 -2.88 -4.58
C PRO A 222 17.28 -2.22 -3.97
N PHE A 223 17.40 -1.84 -2.70
CA PHE A 223 16.41 -1.01 -2.02
C PHE A 223 16.46 0.43 -2.51
N ASP A 224 15.35 1.15 -2.34
CA ASP A 224 15.13 2.45 -2.97
C ASP A 224 14.93 3.60 -1.98
N GLY A 225 15.09 3.35 -0.68
CA GLY A 225 15.15 4.40 0.34
C GLY A 225 13.87 4.47 1.16
N VAL A 226 13.49 5.67 1.59
CA VAL A 226 12.29 5.82 2.41
C VAL A 226 11.06 5.62 1.53
N LEU A 227 10.17 4.72 1.94
CA LEU A 227 9.02 4.25 1.20
C LEU A 227 9.39 3.68 -0.20
N GLY A 228 8.38 3.19 -0.92
CA GLY A 228 8.62 2.46 -2.16
C GLY A 228 8.70 0.97 -1.88
N VAL A 229 9.90 0.38 -1.95
CA VAL A 229 10.12 -1.02 -1.58
C VAL A 229 10.49 -1.15 -0.11
N LEU A 230 9.57 -1.73 0.67
CA LEU A 230 9.74 -1.90 2.11
C LEU A 230 10.69 -3.05 2.48
N ALA A 231 10.62 -4.12 1.70
CA ALA A 231 11.28 -5.40 1.97
C ALA A 231 11.19 -6.33 0.76
N HIS A 232 11.98 -7.40 0.77
CA HIS A 232 11.75 -8.56 -0.07
C HIS A 232 12.30 -9.83 0.58
N ALA A 233 11.73 -10.97 0.19
CA ALA A 233 12.22 -12.27 0.62
C ALA A 233 12.27 -13.27 -0.53
N PHE A 234 13.09 -14.29 -0.34
CA PHE A 234 13.35 -15.32 -1.35
C PHE A 234 12.63 -16.61 -0.97
N SER A 235 11.86 -17.13 -1.93
CA SER A 235 11.10 -18.37 -1.78
C SER A 235 11.97 -19.56 -1.35
N PRO A 236 11.39 -20.60 -0.74
CA PRO A 236 12.11 -21.81 -0.38
C PRO A 236 12.95 -22.39 -1.54
N GLN A 237 14.14 -22.94 -1.29
CA GLN A 237 14.82 -23.12 0.00
C GLN A 237 15.90 -22.04 0.25
N ASN A 238 15.75 -20.84 -0.31
CA ASN A 238 16.75 -19.78 -0.19
C ASN A 238 16.73 -19.13 1.19
N GLY A 239 15.54 -18.70 1.65
CA GLY A 239 15.31 -18.23 3.01
C GLY A 239 15.92 -16.87 3.37
N ARG A 240 16.53 -16.14 2.43
CA ARG A 240 16.90 -14.74 2.64
C ARG A 240 15.65 -13.88 2.81
N PHE A 241 15.69 -13.01 3.82
CA PHE A 241 14.67 -12.04 4.18
C PHE A 241 15.38 -10.72 4.39
N HIS A 242 15.14 -9.75 3.51
CA HIS A 242 15.74 -8.42 3.61
C HIS A 242 14.68 -7.35 3.85
N LEU A 243 14.95 -6.45 4.78
CA LEU A 243 14.14 -5.25 5.09
C LEU A 243 14.93 -4.01 4.64
N ASP A 244 14.26 -2.99 4.11
CA ASP A 244 14.94 -1.72 3.82
C ASP A 244 15.26 -0.99 5.13
N ALA A 245 16.54 -0.80 5.42
CA ALA A 245 17.02 -0.10 6.61
C ALA A 245 16.74 1.41 6.58
N ALA A 246 16.40 1.99 5.42
CA ALA A 246 16.04 3.39 5.29
C ALA A 246 14.67 3.71 5.91
N GLU A 247 13.80 2.71 6.05
CA GLU A 247 12.43 2.91 6.46
C GLU A 247 12.28 3.38 7.91
N THR A 248 11.18 4.09 8.15
CA THR A 248 10.77 4.45 9.52
C THR A 248 10.00 3.29 10.13
N TRP A 249 10.71 2.22 10.47
CA TRP A 249 10.15 1.04 11.13
C TRP A 249 9.55 1.38 12.50
N SER A 250 8.33 0.92 12.73
CA SER A 250 7.63 1.04 14.00
C SER A 250 7.09 -0.31 14.45
N VAL A 251 7.20 -0.57 15.75
CA VAL A 251 6.53 -1.68 16.44
C VAL A 251 5.33 -1.19 17.25
N ASP A 252 5.25 0.13 17.47
CA ASP A 252 4.23 0.83 18.24
C ASP A 252 4.05 2.25 17.66
N PHE A 253 2.89 2.46 17.06
CA PHE A 253 2.53 3.71 16.40
C PHE A 253 2.20 4.84 17.37
N ASP A 254 2.03 4.53 18.66
CA ASP A 254 1.87 5.55 19.71
C ASP A 254 3.24 6.09 20.16
N ARG A 255 4.33 5.35 19.91
CA ARG A 255 5.71 5.79 20.22
C ARG A 255 6.42 6.42 19.03
N GLU A 256 6.12 5.95 17.83
CA GLU A 256 6.65 6.49 16.58
C GLU A 256 5.50 7.20 15.86
N GLU A 257 5.47 8.54 15.93
CA GLU A 257 4.37 9.37 15.41
C GLU A 257 4.55 9.76 13.92
N SER A 258 5.68 9.39 13.29
CA SER A 258 5.94 9.73 11.90
C SER A 258 4.82 9.26 10.97
N ARG A 259 4.35 10.15 10.10
CA ARG A 259 3.29 9.84 9.10
C ARG A 259 3.72 8.79 8.09
N VAL A 260 5.03 8.62 7.89
CA VAL A 260 5.61 7.61 7.00
C VAL A 260 6.04 6.35 7.75
N ALA A 261 5.69 6.21 9.03
CA ALA A 261 6.03 5.03 9.82
C ALA A 261 5.39 3.76 9.24
N VAL A 262 6.17 2.70 9.15
CA VAL A 262 5.78 1.39 8.61
C VAL A 262 5.77 0.37 9.73
N ASP A 263 4.68 -0.39 9.85
CA ASP A 263 4.55 -1.43 10.87
C ASP A 263 5.44 -2.63 10.54
N LEU A 264 6.48 -2.85 11.35
CA LEU A 264 7.46 -3.93 11.14
C LEU A 264 6.79 -5.31 11.20
N GLU A 265 5.80 -5.51 12.06
CA GLU A 265 5.11 -6.80 12.22
C GLU A 265 4.27 -7.17 10.99
N SER A 266 3.66 -6.18 10.35
CA SER A 266 2.89 -6.37 9.12
C SER A 266 3.79 -6.79 7.96
N VAL A 267 4.93 -6.11 7.78
CA VAL A 267 5.90 -6.49 6.73
C VAL A 267 6.55 -7.84 7.07
N ALA A 268 6.94 -8.08 8.33
CA ALA A 268 7.44 -9.37 8.80
C ALA A 268 6.49 -10.53 8.48
N THR A 269 5.21 -10.36 8.78
CA THR A 269 4.19 -11.39 8.53
C THR A 269 4.04 -11.65 7.02
N HIS A 270 4.07 -10.60 6.18
CA HIS A 270 4.00 -10.71 4.72
C HIS A 270 5.18 -11.48 4.12
N GLU A 271 6.40 -11.04 4.41
CA GLU A 271 7.62 -11.63 3.85
C GLU A 271 7.84 -13.08 4.33
N ILE A 272 7.40 -13.45 5.54
CA ILE A 272 7.39 -14.87 5.97
C ILE A 272 6.52 -15.71 5.03
N GLY A 273 5.41 -15.17 4.51
CA GLY A 273 4.61 -15.85 3.50
C GLY A 273 5.43 -16.19 2.23
N HIS A 274 6.26 -15.25 1.76
CA HIS A 274 7.20 -15.51 0.66
C HIS A 274 8.26 -16.56 1.02
N VAL A 275 8.85 -16.48 2.21
CA VAL A 275 9.77 -17.48 2.76
C VAL A 275 9.12 -18.86 2.87
N LEU A 276 7.78 -18.94 2.98
CA LEU A 276 7.03 -20.19 2.94
C LEU A 276 6.59 -20.62 1.53
N GLY A 277 6.78 -19.77 0.51
CA GLY A 277 6.51 -20.09 -0.90
C GLY A 277 5.24 -19.48 -1.48
N LEU A 278 4.56 -18.59 -0.73
CA LEU A 278 3.43 -17.83 -1.23
C LEU A 278 3.89 -16.72 -2.17
N GLY A 279 3.09 -16.43 -3.19
CA GLY A 279 3.20 -15.21 -3.99
C GLY A 279 2.18 -14.17 -3.56
N HIS A 280 2.22 -13.00 -4.22
CA HIS A 280 1.29 -11.92 -3.92
C HIS A 280 -0.17 -12.25 -4.26
N SER A 281 -1.07 -11.94 -3.32
CA SER A 281 -2.52 -12.04 -3.47
C SER A 281 -3.11 -10.82 -4.18
N SER A 282 -4.25 -11.04 -4.85
CA SER A 282 -5.08 -9.96 -5.41
C SER A 282 -6.11 -9.43 -4.42
N VAL A 283 -6.26 -10.07 -3.24
CA VAL A 283 -7.23 -9.70 -2.21
C VAL A 283 -6.62 -8.64 -1.29
N LYS A 284 -7.13 -7.40 -1.35
CA LYS A 284 -6.56 -6.23 -0.66
C LYS A 284 -6.45 -6.38 0.85
N GLU A 285 -7.29 -7.21 1.45
CA GLU A 285 -7.36 -7.49 2.89
C GLU A 285 -6.39 -8.60 3.32
N ALA A 286 -5.96 -9.48 2.41
CA ALA A 286 -5.06 -10.60 2.68
C ALA A 286 -3.65 -10.10 2.99
N VAL A 287 -2.97 -10.69 3.98
CA VAL A 287 -1.60 -10.31 4.36
C VAL A 287 -0.68 -10.31 3.13
N MET A 288 -0.84 -11.28 2.22
CA MET A 288 -0.04 -11.39 1.00
C MET A 288 -0.38 -10.37 -0.11
N TYR A 289 -1.27 -9.40 0.09
CA TYR A 289 -1.40 -8.28 -0.85
C TYR A 289 -0.13 -7.42 -0.81
N PRO A 290 0.44 -7.01 -1.96
CA PRO A 290 1.79 -6.46 -2.01
C PRO A 290 1.96 -5.11 -1.32
N SER A 291 0.92 -4.26 -1.30
CA SER A 291 1.04 -2.89 -0.76
C SER A 291 0.64 -2.81 0.72
N LEU A 292 1.38 -2.00 1.46
CA LEU A 292 1.09 -1.63 2.85
C LEU A 292 1.17 -0.11 2.98
N SER A 293 0.04 0.52 3.29
CA SER A 293 0.02 1.96 3.57
C SER A 293 0.78 2.27 4.87
N PRO A 294 1.48 3.41 4.96
CA PRO A 294 2.03 3.89 6.24
C PRO A 294 0.95 3.96 7.31
N ARG A 295 1.35 3.81 8.58
CA ARG A 295 0.44 3.83 9.75
C ARG A 295 -0.62 2.73 9.76
N ARG A 296 -0.55 1.74 8.86
CA ARG A 296 -1.49 0.62 8.80
C ARG A 296 -0.88 -0.63 9.42
N LYS A 297 -1.66 -1.33 10.25
CA LYS A 297 -1.36 -2.68 10.71
C LYS A 297 -2.16 -3.70 9.92
N LYS A 298 -1.50 -4.77 9.50
CA LYS A 298 -2.06 -5.85 8.68
C LYS A 298 -1.36 -7.17 9.01
N VAL A 299 -1.61 -7.64 10.23
CA VAL A 299 -0.93 -8.82 10.80
C VAL A 299 -1.81 -10.07 10.80
N ASP A 300 -3.12 -9.92 10.68
CA ASP A 300 -4.05 -11.04 10.79
C ASP A 300 -4.22 -11.76 9.46
N LEU A 301 -3.84 -13.04 9.42
CA LEU A 301 -4.01 -13.92 8.27
C LEU A 301 -5.50 -14.02 7.91
N ARG A 302 -5.80 -13.86 6.62
CA ARG A 302 -7.13 -14.04 6.04
C ARG A 302 -7.30 -15.43 5.47
N ILE A 303 -8.54 -15.77 5.09
CA ILE A 303 -8.86 -17.06 4.45
C ILE A 303 -7.90 -17.32 3.28
N ASP A 304 -7.69 -16.29 2.46
CA ASP A 304 -6.77 -16.31 1.32
C ASP A 304 -5.35 -16.77 1.72
N ASP A 305 -4.78 -16.15 2.76
CA ASP A 305 -3.43 -16.46 3.24
C ASP A 305 -3.34 -17.89 3.79
N VAL A 306 -4.37 -18.32 4.53
CA VAL A 306 -4.44 -19.63 5.17
C VAL A 306 -4.60 -20.75 4.15
N GLU A 307 -5.56 -20.63 3.23
CA GLU A 307 -5.76 -21.61 2.16
C GLU A 307 -4.50 -21.73 1.29
N GLY A 308 -3.88 -20.59 0.98
CA GLY A 308 -2.61 -20.53 0.28
C GLY A 308 -1.55 -21.38 0.96
N VAL A 309 -1.21 -21.08 2.22
CA VAL A 309 -0.11 -21.77 2.89
C VAL A 309 -0.43 -23.26 3.15
N GLN A 310 -1.70 -23.59 3.42
CA GLN A 310 -2.11 -24.97 3.67
C GLN A 310 -2.08 -25.84 2.42
N ALA A 311 -2.25 -25.28 1.22
CA ALA A 311 -2.06 -26.09 0.01
C ALA A 311 -0.58 -26.42 -0.27
N LEU A 312 0.38 -25.80 0.44
CA LEU A 312 1.81 -26.16 0.40
C LEU A 312 2.22 -27.13 1.52
N TYR A 313 1.69 -26.94 2.74
CA TYR A 313 2.17 -27.64 3.94
C TYR A 313 1.10 -28.53 4.62
N GLY A 314 -0.16 -28.46 4.20
CA GLY A 314 -1.29 -29.04 4.91
C GLY A 314 -1.74 -28.20 6.11
N SER A 315 -2.89 -28.56 6.70
CA SER A 315 -3.43 -27.88 7.88
C SER A 315 -2.74 -28.33 9.16
N ASN A 316 -2.50 -27.39 10.08
CA ASN A 316 -2.21 -27.75 11.46
C ASN A 316 -3.41 -28.52 12.05
N PRO A 317 -3.22 -29.70 12.68
CA PRO A 317 -4.31 -30.48 13.27
C PRO A 317 -5.13 -29.74 14.34
N ASN A 318 -4.53 -28.75 15.00
CA ASN A 318 -5.18 -27.94 16.03
C ASN A 318 -5.86 -26.68 15.47
N PHE A 319 -5.81 -26.45 14.16
CA PHE A 319 -6.44 -25.29 13.51
C PHE A 319 -7.86 -25.60 13.04
N THR A 320 -8.77 -24.62 13.20
CA THR A 320 -10.15 -24.72 12.71
C THR A 320 -10.56 -23.47 11.94
N PHE A 321 -11.03 -23.64 10.70
CA PHE A 321 -11.48 -22.54 9.83
C PHE A 321 -12.66 -21.74 10.40
N SER A 322 -13.54 -22.37 11.17
CA SER A 322 -14.70 -21.70 11.79
C SER A 322 -14.28 -20.51 12.66
N SER A 323 -13.18 -20.63 13.39
CA SER A 323 -12.64 -19.55 14.24
C SER A 323 -12.18 -18.34 13.43
N LEU A 324 -11.62 -18.57 12.24
CA LEU A 324 -11.13 -17.53 11.34
C LEU A 324 -12.29 -16.82 10.64
N LEU A 325 -13.27 -17.59 10.13
CA LEU A 325 -14.50 -17.04 9.53
C LEU A 325 -15.28 -16.16 10.50
N GLN A 326 -15.39 -16.56 11.77
CA GLN A 326 -16.06 -15.76 12.79
C GLN A 326 -15.33 -14.43 13.04
N SER A 327 -13.99 -14.44 13.05
CA SER A 327 -13.17 -13.24 13.16
C SER A 327 -13.39 -12.29 11.98
N GLU A 328 -13.34 -12.80 10.74
CA GLU A 328 -13.53 -11.99 9.54
C GLU A 328 -14.93 -11.37 9.47
N ASN A 329 -15.97 -12.15 9.77
CA ASN A 329 -17.35 -11.63 9.81
C ASN A 329 -17.50 -10.51 10.83
N SER A 330 -16.91 -10.67 12.02
CA SER A 330 -16.95 -9.64 13.08
C SER A 330 -16.24 -8.36 12.65
N LEU A 331 -15.10 -8.47 11.96
CA LEU A 331 -14.37 -7.33 11.41
C LEU A 331 -15.15 -6.63 10.30
N ASN A 332 -15.75 -7.38 9.38
CA ASN A 332 -16.57 -6.82 8.31
C ASN A 332 -17.82 -6.09 8.87
N LEU A 333 -18.44 -6.64 9.92
CA LEU A 333 -19.52 -5.97 10.65
C LEU A 333 -19.04 -4.66 11.29
N ALA A 334 -17.90 -4.67 11.97
CA ALA A 334 -17.35 -3.47 12.61
C ALA A 334 -17.06 -2.34 11.60
N VAL A 335 -16.44 -2.66 10.45
CA VAL A 335 -16.19 -1.70 9.36
C VAL A 335 -17.50 -1.19 8.75
N GLY A 336 -18.53 -2.03 8.68
CA GLY A 336 -19.88 -1.64 8.24
C GLY A 336 -20.60 -0.67 9.18
N PHE A 337 -20.28 -0.67 10.48
CA PHE A 337 -20.85 0.29 11.44
C PHE A 337 -20.14 1.65 11.41
N ASP A 338 -18.83 1.70 11.13
CA ASP A 338 -18.07 2.96 11.04
C ASP A 338 -18.39 3.78 9.78
N THR A 339 -18.90 3.14 8.71
CA THR A 339 -19.37 3.84 7.51
C THR A 339 -20.79 4.41 7.64
N ALA A 340 -21.47 4.18 8.77
CA ALA A 340 -22.87 4.54 8.97
C ALA A 340 -23.13 5.47 10.17
N PHE A 341 -22.24 6.41 10.49
CA PHE A 341 -22.58 7.50 11.43
C PHE A 341 -21.93 8.85 11.07
N SER A 342 -22.26 9.40 9.90
CA SER A 342 -22.28 10.85 9.73
C SER A 342 -23.60 11.39 10.31
N LYS A 343 -23.57 11.73 11.61
CA LYS A 343 -24.71 12.35 12.30
C LYS A 343 -24.78 13.84 11.96
N TRP A 344 -25.57 14.20 10.95
CA TRP A 344 -26.20 15.52 10.90
C TRP A 344 -27.40 15.50 11.86
N PRO A 345 -27.51 16.41 12.85
CA PRO A 345 -28.71 16.48 13.66
C PRO A 345 -29.79 17.21 12.85
N PHE A 346 -30.73 16.44 12.29
CA PHE A 346 -32.00 17.00 11.83
C PHE A 346 -32.82 17.42 13.05
N SER A 347 -32.90 18.73 13.27
CA SER A 347 -33.82 19.33 14.25
C SER A 347 -35.25 19.21 13.71
N PHE A 348 -36.06 18.35 14.32
CA PHE A 348 -37.51 18.29 14.08
C PHE A 348 -38.18 19.34 14.96
N THR A 349 -38.55 20.49 14.39
CA THR A 349 -39.51 21.41 15.02
C THR A 349 -40.93 20.90 14.77
N LEU A 350 -41.51 20.29 15.80
CA LEU A 350 -42.91 19.89 15.85
C LEU A 350 -43.78 21.10 16.20
N ALA A 351 -44.44 21.71 15.21
CA ALA A 351 -45.46 22.72 15.46
C ALA A 351 -46.80 22.05 15.75
N LEU A 352 -47.10 21.86 17.03
CA LEU A 352 -48.44 21.47 17.53
C LEU A 352 -49.32 22.72 17.63
N PHE A 353 -50.24 22.88 16.70
CA PHE A 353 -51.42 23.74 16.87
C PHE A 353 -52.55 22.87 17.44
N ILE A 354 -53.12 23.25 18.59
CA ILE A 354 -54.56 23.11 18.93
C ILE A 354 -54.85 23.71 20.34
N PHE A 355 -55.69 24.76 20.33
CA PHE A 355 -56.75 25.20 21.28
C PHE A 355 -56.38 25.58 22.74
N SER A 356 -56.89 26.68 23.34
CA SER A 356 -58.31 27.06 23.47
C SER A 356 -58.54 28.38 24.27
N LEU A 357 -59.70 29.01 24.02
CA LEU A 357 -60.56 29.86 24.89
C LEU A 357 -60.03 31.27 25.26
N PHE A 358 -60.81 32.36 25.18
CA PHE A 358 -62.15 32.60 25.73
C PHE A 358 -62.88 33.79 25.06
N ALA A 359 -64.23 33.73 25.11
CA ALA A 359 -65.23 34.80 25.03
C ALA A 359 -65.58 35.41 23.66
#